data_AF-A0A7C8AJS1-F1
#
_entry.id   AF-A0A7C8AJS1-F1
#
_cell.length_a   1.000
_cell.length_b   1.000
_cell.length_c   1.000
_cell.angle_alpha   90.00
_cell.angle_beta   90.00
_cell.angle_gamma   90.00
#
_symmetry.space_group_name_H-M   'P 1'
#
loop_
_entity.id
_entity.type
_entity.pdbx_description
1 polymer ?
#
loop_
_entity_poly.entity_id
_entity_poly.type
_entity_poly.pdbx_seq_one_letter_code
_entity_poly.pdbx_strand_id
1 'polypeptide(L)'
;ERMSQYSMITDPMTSCGCFECIAAVLPSTGGIMIVNREYPEMTPCGMKFSTLAGTVGGGQQTPGFIGHSKQYILSKKFIAAEGGIRRIVWMPKMLKEEIKEGLIKRAEELGLESEEFLNKIADESNATTEEEVLEYISKIEHPAAALEPMF
;
A
#
# COMPACT_ATOMS: atom_id res chain seq x y z
N GLU A 1 6.91 -23.45 2.30
CA GLU A 1 8.31 -23.72 1.88
C GLU A 1 8.84 -22.73 0.84
N ARG A 2 8.01 -21.89 0.22
CA ARG A 2 8.42 -20.93 -0.82
C ARG A 2 8.26 -19.50 -0.32
N MET A 3 8.98 -18.56 -0.91
CA MET A 3 8.83 -17.12 -0.64
C MET A 3 9.19 -16.32 -1.89
N SER A 4 8.30 -15.42 -2.29
CA SER A 4 8.49 -14.48 -3.39
C SER A 4 9.00 -13.14 -2.86
N GLN A 5 10.21 -12.75 -3.23
CA GLN A 5 10.82 -11.50 -2.73
C GLN A 5 10.04 -10.24 -3.14
N TYR A 6 9.34 -10.28 -4.26
CA TYR A 6 8.70 -9.11 -4.89
C TYR A 6 7.20 -9.30 -5.16
N SER A 7 6.57 -10.33 -4.57
CA SER A 7 5.11 -10.54 -4.64
C SER A 7 4.50 -10.47 -3.25
N MET A 8 3.39 -9.74 -3.11
CA MET A 8 2.54 -9.80 -1.91
C MET A 8 1.37 -10.78 -2.04
N ILE A 9 1.16 -11.35 -3.23
CA ILE A 9 0.06 -12.28 -3.52
C ILE A 9 0.54 -13.73 -3.47
N THR A 10 1.60 -14.07 -4.21
CA THR A 10 2.11 -15.45 -4.31
C THR A 10 3.24 -15.67 -3.32
N ASP A 11 3.06 -16.56 -2.33
CA ASP A 11 4.07 -16.91 -1.32
C ASP A 11 4.74 -15.66 -0.68
N PRO A 12 4.00 -14.71 -0.08
CA PRO A 12 4.58 -13.45 0.43
C PRO A 12 5.60 -13.67 1.56
N MET A 13 6.44 -12.67 1.81
CA MET A 13 7.38 -12.69 2.93
C MET A 13 6.65 -12.68 4.29
N THR A 14 7.04 -13.59 5.18
CA THR A 14 6.51 -13.67 6.55
C THR A 14 6.97 -12.48 7.40
N SER A 15 6.16 -12.08 8.38
CA SER A 15 6.48 -10.96 9.27
C SER A 15 6.51 -11.40 10.74
N CYS A 16 7.42 -10.81 11.52
CA CYS A 16 7.55 -11.11 12.96
C CYS A 16 6.63 -10.22 13.82
N GLY A 17 6.82 -8.90 13.77
CA GLY A 17 6.11 -7.92 14.60
C GLY A 17 6.79 -6.54 14.74
N CYS A 18 8.03 -6.38 14.26
CA CYS A 18 8.76 -5.10 14.31
C CYS A 18 8.62 -4.23 13.05
N PHE A 19 7.73 -4.57 12.11
CA PHE A 19 7.47 -3.79 10.90
C PHE A 19 6.95 -2.37 11.22
N GLU A 20 7.39 -1.40 10.41
CA GLU A 20 6.99 0.01 10.51
C GLU A 20 5.66 0.27 9.80
N CYS A 21 5.40 -0.49 8.73
CA CYS A 21 4.21 -0.40 7.89
C CYS A 21 3.62 -1.78 7.61
N ILE A 22 2.33 -1.80 7.28
CA ILE A 22 1.63 -2.94 6.70
C ILE A 22 1.00 -2.49 5.39
N ALA A 23 1.28 -3.21 4.30
CA ALA A 23 0.52 -3.13 3.07
C ALA A 23 -0.58 -4.19 3.07
N ALA A 24 -1.79 -3.81 2.66
CA ALA A 24 -2.96 -4.69 2.54
C ALA A 24 -3.70 -4.40 1.23
N VAL A 25 -4.13 -5.44 0.51
CA VAL A 25 -4.99 -5.28 -0.68
C VAL A 25 -6.35 -4.71 -0.29
N LEU A 26 -6.85 -3.79 -1.10
CA LEU A 26 -8.25 -3.33 -1.11
C LEU A 26 -8.90 -3.89 -2.38
N PRO A 27 -9.56 -5.07 -2.34
CA PRO A 27 -9.93 -5.83 -3.54
C PRO A 27 -10.73 -5.03 -4.57
N SER A 28 -11.67 -4.20 -4.12
CA SER A 28 -12.58 -3.41 -4.97
C SER A 28 -11.84 -2.32 -5.76
N THR A 29 -10.65 -1.94 -5.33
CA THR A 29 -9.83 -0.88 -5.92
C THR A 29 -8.80 -1.37 -6.95
N GLY A 30 -8.56 -2.69 -7.01
CA GLY A 30 -7.40 -3.24 -7.73
C GLY A 30 -6.04 -2.78 -7.18
N GLY A 31 -5.99 -2.25 -5.95
CA GLY A 31 -4.81 -1.65 -5.34
C GLY A 31 -4.60 -2.07 -3.90
N ILE A 32 -3.67 -1.37 -3.24
CA ILE A 32 -3.28 -1.59 -1.85
C ILE A 32 -3.38 -0.30 -1.05
N MET A 33 -3.73 -0.45 0.22
CA MET A 33 -3.44 0.56 1.24
C MET A 33 -2.10 0.25 1.92
N ILE A 34 -1.42 1.27 2.44
CA ILE A 34 -0.30 1.12 3.37
C ILE A 34 -0.59 1.92 4.63
N VAL A 35 -0.48 1.31 5.81
CA VAL A 35 -0.63 1.98 7.10
C VAL A 35 0.65 1.84 7.94
N ASN A 36 1.13 2.94 8.51
CA ASN A 36 2.28 2.97 9.42
C ASN A 36 1.85 2.77 10.88
N ARG A 37 2.79 2.29 11.71
CA ARG A 37 2.62 1.97 13.13
C ARG A 37 2.10 3.12 13.97
N GLU A 38 2.43 4.35 13.60
CA GLU A 38 2.05 5.55 14.34
C GLU A 38 0.61 6.02 14.05
N TYR A 39 -0.07 5.47 13.04
CA TYR A 39 -1.45 5.83 12.71
C TYR A 39 -2.45 5.07 13.60
N PRO A 40 -3.21 5.77 14.48
CA PRO A 40 -4.01 5.13 15.51
C PRO A 40 -5.44 4.78 15.06
N GLU A 41 -5.89 5.25 13.90
CA GLU A 41 -7.29 5.17 13.48
C GLU A 41 -7.63 4.00 12.57
N MET A 42 -8.90 3.91 12.21
CA MET A 42 -9.39 2.92 11.25
C MET A 42 -8.82 3.22 9.86
N THR A 43 -8.60 2.15 9.10
CA THR A 43 -8.14 2.21 7.71
C THR A 43 -9.22 1.65 6.77
N PRO A 44 -9.14 1.90 5.45
CA PRO A 44 -10.14 1.44 4.49
C PRO A 44 -10.45 -0.06 4.51
N CYS A 45 -9.51 -0.92 4.92
CA CYS A 45 -9.75 -2.37 5.07
C CYS A 45 -10.51 -2.75 6.36
N GLY A 46 -11.15 -1.79 7.05
CA GLY A 46 -11.96 -2.03 8.25
C GLY A 46 -11.17 -2.42 9.51
N MET A 47 -9.85 -2.20 9.53
CA MET A 47 -8.99 -2.56 10.66
C MET A 47 -8.02 -1.44 11.05
N LYS A 48 -7.64 -1.38 12.33
CA LYS A 48 -6.54 -0.54 12.83
C LYS A 48 -5.19 -1.26 12.61
N PHE A 49 -4.08 -0.51 12.61
CA PHE A 49 -2.73 -1.09 12.51
C PHE A 49 -2.49 -2.23 13.52
N SER A 50 -2.95 -2.07 14.77
CA SER A 50 -2.79 -3.07 15.82
C SER A 50 -3.50 -4.40 15.51
N THR A 51 -4.68 -4.35 14.92
CA THR A 51 -5.43 -5.54 14.47
C THR A 51 -4.73 -6.22 13.30
N LEU A 52 -4.34 -5.44 12.29
CA LEU A 52 -3.56 -5.93 11.15
C LEU A 52 -2.23 -6.57 11.58
N ALA A 53 -1.54 -5.97 12.56
CA ALA A 53 -0.27 -6.49 13.08
C ALA A 53 -0.43 -7.89 13.71
N GLY A 54 -1.57 -8.19 14.32
CA GLY A 54 -1.90 -9.53 14.82
C GLY A 54 -2.17 -10.55 13.71
N THR A 55 -2.67 -10.12 12.55
CA THR A 55 -2.95 -10.96 11.38
C THR A 55 -1.70 -11.23 10.52
N VAL A 56 -0.76 -10.27 10.49
CA VAL A 56 0.44 -10.31 9.64
C VAL A 56 1.69 -10.81 10.40
N GLY A 57 1.73 -10.62 11.72
CA GLY A 57 2.82 -11.11 12.57
C GLY A 57 2.84 -12.63 12.78
N GLY A 58 3.80 -13.10 13.59
CA GLY A 58 3.86 -14.51 14.01
C GLY A 58 4.46 -15.48 12.98
N GLY A 59 5.09 -14.99 11.91
CA GLY A 59 5.88 -15.81 10.99
C GLY A 59 5.07 -16.63 9.98
N GLN A 60 3.78 -16.33 9.79
CA GLN A 60 2.93 -16.94 8.76
C GLN A 60 2.99 -16.17 7.44
N GLN A 61 2.64 -16.83 6.34
CA GLN A 61 2.46 -16.19 5.03
C GLN A 61 0.98 -15.85 4.86
N THR A 62 0.69 -14.57 4.64
CA THR A 62 -0.69 -14.06 4.53
C THR A 62 -0.88 -13.37 3.17
N PRO A 63 -1.26 -14.10 2.10
CA PRO A 63 -1.52 -13.52 0.78
C PRO A 63 -2.40 -12.27 0.83
N GLY A 64 -1.96 -11.22 0.14
CA GLY A 64 -2.60 -9.90 0.17
C GLY A 64 -2.14 -8.98 1.31
N PHE A 65 -1.29 -9.44 2.24
CA PHE A 65 -0.77 -8.65 3.35
C PHE A 65 0.74 -8.84 3.54
N ILE A 66 1.49 -7.75 3.70
CA ILE A 66 2.91 -7.79 4.08
C ILE A 66 3.27 -6.70 5.10
N GLY A 67 4.05 -7.07 6.12
CA GLY A 67 4.72 -6.12 7.00
C GLY A 67 6.06 -5.70 6.40
N HIS A 68 6.37 -4.40 6.40
CA HIS A 68 7.61 -3.88 5.80
C HIS A 68 8.11 -2.60 6.50
N SER A 69 9.28 -2.11 6.07
CA SER A 69 9.81 -0.80 6.46
C SER A 69 9.25 0.33 5.60
N LYS A 70 9.24 1.57 6.11
CA LYS A 70 8.84 2.77 5.35
C LYS A 70 9.71 2.93 4.09
N GLN A 71 11.01 2.69 4.23
CA GLN A 71 11.98 2.76 3.13
C GLN A 71 11.73 1.73 2.03
N TYR A 72 11.07 0.59 2.31
CA TYR A 72 10.80 -0.40 1.27
C TYR A 72 9.81 0.11 0.22
N ILE A 73 8.88 1.02 0.58
CA ILE A 73 7.92 1.67 -0.33
C ILE A 73 8.65 2.35 -1.50
N LEU A 74 9.81 2.94 -1.21
CA LEU A 74 10.64 3.67 -2.16
C LEU A 74 11.52 2.75 -3.03
N SER A 75 11.55 1.44 -2.77
CA SER A 75 12.37 0.51 -3.53
C SER A 75 11.91 0.34 -4.97
N LYS A 76 12.85 0.18 -5.91
CA LYS A 76 12.55 -0.29 -7.29
C LYS A 76 12.03 -1.72 -7.33
N LYS A 77 12.05 -2.42 -6.19
CA LYS A 77 11.57 -3.79 -6.00
C LYS A 77 10.30 -3.90 -5.14
N PHE A 78 9.79 -2.79 -4.61
CA PHE A 78 8.53 -2.76 -3.85
C PHE A 78 7.43 -3.42 -4.67
N ILE A 79 6.88 -4.55 -4.19
CA ILE A 79 5.83 -5.36 -4.83
C ILE A 79 5.90 -5.39 -6.36
N ALA A 80 7.10 -5.58 -6.91
CA ALA A 80 7.36 -5.38 -8.32
C ALA A 80 6.67 -6.41 -9.23
N ALA A 81 6.23 -7.55 -8.69
CA ALA A 81 5.38 -8.51 -9.39
C ALA A 81 3.96 -7.96 -9.59
N GLU A 82 3.44 -7.16 -8.66
CA GLU A 82 2.11 -6.55 -8.74
C GLU A 82 2.11 -5.16 -9.41
N GLY A 83 3.27 -4.62 -9.82
CA GLY A 83 3.39 -3.32 -10.48
C GLY A 83 3.88 -2.16 -9.59
N GLY A 84 4.28 -2.45 -8.35
CA GLY A 84 4.93 -1.49 -7.46
C GLY A 84 4.04 -0.35 -6.98
N ILE A 85 4.63 0.85 -6.83
CA ILE A 85 3.94 1.99 -6.21
C ILE A 85 2.64 2.39 -6.92
N ARG A 86 2.47 2.04 -8.21
CA ARG A 86 1.24 2.26 -8.99
C ARG A 86 0.00 1.58 -8.39
N ARG A 87 0.17 0.60 -7.50
CA ARG A 87 -0.92 -0.05 -6.74
C ARG A 87 -1.32 0.71 -5.48
N ILE A 88 -0.54 1.67 -4.98
CA ILE A 88 -0.82 2.33 -3.70
C ILE A 88 -1.99 3.30 -3.88
N VAL A 89 -3.18 2.92 -3.43
CA VAL A 89 -4.41 3.71 -3.54
C VAL A 89 -4.70 4.54 -2.29
N TRP A 90 -4.15 4.17 -1.13
CA TRP A 90 -4.35 4.89 0.14
C TRP A 90 -3.13 4.81 1.06
N MET A 91 -2.80 5.92 1.71
CA MET A 91 -1.81 6.00 2.79
C MET A 91 -2.17 7.12 3.77
N PRO A 92 -1.87 6.98 5.08
CA PRO A 92 -2.01 8.07 6.04
C PRO A 92 -1.25 9.31 5.57
N LYS A 93 -1.85 10.49 5.73
CA LYS A 93 -1.23 11.75 5.30
C LYS A 93 0.14 11.97 5.95
N MET A 94 0.29 11.59 7.21
CA MET A 94 1.57 11.64 7.92
C MET A 94 2.68 10.82 7.24
N LEU A 95 2.34 9.64 6.71
CA LEU A 95 3.29 8.78 6.00
C LEU A 95 3.62 9.38 4.62
N LYS A 96 2.62 9.90 3.91
CA LYS A 96 2.83 10.55 2.59
C LYS A 96 3.77 11.76 2.68
N GLU A 97 3.63 12.59 3.70
CA GLU A 97 4.56 13.72 3.92
C GLU A 97 5.96 13.23 4.37
N GLU A 98 6.06 12.19 5.19
CA GLU A 98 7.34 11.61 5.64
C GLU A 98 8.20 11.04 4.49
N ILE A 99 7.58 10.37 3.50
CA ILE A 99 8.29 9.76 2.36
C ILE A 99 8.22 10.58 1.06
N LYS A 100 7.69 11.80 1.13
CA LYS A 100 7.28 12.63 -0.02
C LYS A 100 8.33 12.75 -1.12
N GLU A 101 9.52 13.27 -0.79
CA GLU A 101 10.61 13.49 -1.74
C GLU A 101 11.03 12.20 -2.44
N GLY A 102 11.10 11.10 -1.67
CA GLY A 102 11.42 9.78 -2.20
C GLY A 102 10.33 9.25 -3.13
N LEU A 103 9.06 9.46 -2.78
CA LEU A 103 7.93 8.96 -3.56
C LEU A 103 7.74 9.73 -4.87
N ILE A 104 7.92 11.06 -4.86
CA ILE A 104 8.00 11.91 -6.07
C ILE A 104 9.08 11.38 -7.02
N LYS A 105 10.32 11.25 -6.54
CA LYS A 105 11.43 10.71 -7.35
C LYS A 105 11.14 9.31 -7.92
N ARG A 106 10.44 8.48 -7.15
CA ARG A 106 10.07 7.11 -7.55
C ARG A 106 8.87 7.05 -8.50
N ALA A 107 8.06 8.11 -8.56
CA ALA A 107 7.04 8.34 -9.58
C ALA A 107 7.68 8.82 -10.90
N GLU A 108 8.62 9.77 -10.86
CA GLU A 108 9.39 10.26 -12.02
C GLU A 108 10.10 9.12 -12.75
N GLU A 109 10.82 8.28 -12.00
CA GLU A 109 11.51 7.10 -12.54
C GLU A 109 10.56 6.06 -13.19
N LEU A 110 9.25 6.16 -12.97
CA LEU A 110 8.22 5.32 -13.55
C LEU A 110 7.39 6.02 -14.64
N GLY A 111 7.76 7.25 -15.03
CA GLY A 111 7.03 8.05 -16.02
C GLY A 111 5.65 8.51 -15.54
N LEU A 112 5.46 8.64 -14.23
CA LEU A 112 4.25 9.20 -13.62
C LEU A 112 4.48 10.69 -13.34
N GLU A 113 3.46 11.52 -13.55
CA GLU A 113 3.50 12.94 -13.17
C GLU A 113 3.60 13.06 -11.65
N SER A 114 4.72 13.59 -11.17
CA SER A 114 5.28 13.15 -9.89
C SER A 114 4.62 13.78 -8.66
N GLU A 115 4.31 15.07 -8.71
CA GLU A 115 3.46 15.73 -7.70
C GLU A 115 1.99 15.30 -7.81
N GLU A 116 1.49 15.10 -9.04
CA GLU A 116 0.12 14.62 -9.24
C GLU A 116 -0.08 13.22 -8.66
N PHE A 117 0.90 12.32 -8.80
CA PHE A 117 0.80 10.96 -8.30
C PHE A 117 0.55 10.93 -6.78
N LEU A 118 1.12 11.85 -5.99
CA LEU A 118 0.81 11.97 -4.56
C LEU A 118 -0.65 12.35 -4.30
N ASN A 119 -1.18 13.28 -5.08
CA ASN A 119 -2.60 13.66 -5.04
C ASN A 119 -3.50 12.54 -5.58
N LYS A 120 -2.96 11.58 -6.34
CA LYS A 120 -3.71 10.42 -6.78
C LYS A 120 -3.85 9.31 -5.71
N ILE A 121 -3.05 9.35 -4.65
CA ILE A 121 -3.18 8.42 -3.50
C ILE A 121 -4.12 9.04 -2.47
N ALA A 122 -5.17 8.33 -2.08
CA ALA A 122 -6.10 8.75 -1.03
C ALA A 122 -5.44 8.82 0.37
N ASP A 123 -6.11 9.46 1.32
CA ASP A 123 -5.77 9.47 2.75
C ASP A 123 -6.99 9.75 3.63
N GLU A 124 -6.81 9.76 4.95
CA GLU A 124 -7.87 9.96 5.94
C GLU A 124 -8.66 11.27 5.83
N SER A 125 -8.19 12.25 5.04
CA SER A 125 -8.91 13.51 4.77
C SER A 125 -9.87 13.45 3.58
N ASN A 126 -9.84 12.37 2.78
CA ASN A 126 -10.66 12.20 1.58
C ASN A 126 -11.33 10.82 1.46
N ALA A 127 -10.78 9.77 2.09
CA ALA A 127 -11.41 8.45 2.15
C ALA A 127 -10.98 7.67 3.41
N THR A 128 -11.96 7.02 4.04
CA THR A 128 -11.81 6.21 5.26
C THR A 128 -12.36 4.80 5.14
N THR A 129 -13.25 4.53 4.16
CA THR A 129 -13.71 3.17 3.79
C THR A 129 -13.18 2.75 2.42
N GLU A 130 -13.25 1.44 2.10
CA GLU A 130 -12.84 0.94 0.79
C GLU A 130 -13.70 1.49 -0.36
N GLU A 131 -14.99 1.72 -0.14
CA GLU A 131 -15.90 2.35 -1.11
C GLU A 131 -15.53 3.81 -1.37
N GLU A 132 -15.21 4.57 -0.31
CA GLU A 132 -14.74 5.96 -0.44
C GLU A 132 -13.40 6.03 -1.20
N VAL A 133 -12.48 5.09 -0.96
CA VAL A 133 -11.23 5.00 -1.73
C VAL A 133 -11.52 4.71 -3.20
N LEU A 134 -12.39 3.73 -3.50
CA LEU A 134 -12.79 3.40 -4.87
C LEU A 134 -13.42 4.60 -5.59
N GLU A 135 -14.34 5.31 -4.93
CA GLU A 135 -14.97 6.51 -5.50
C GLU A 135 -13.95 7.62 -5.74
N TYR A 136 -13.01 7.84 -4.81
CA TYR A 136 -11.92 8.81 -4.98
C TYR A 136 -11.07 8.46 -6.19
N ILE A 137 -10.40 7.30 -6.18
CA ILE A 137 -9.40 6.91 -7.19
C ILE A 137 -9.98 6.80 -8.61
N SER A 138 -11.28 6.56 -8.73
CA SER A 138 -11.98 6.53 -10.02
C SER A 138 -12.14 7.94 -10.62
N LYS A 139 -12.44 8.95 -9.79
CA LYS A 139 -12.65 10.35 -10.25
C LYS A 139 -11.37 11.03 -10.72
N ILE A 140 -10.23 10.64 -10.16
CA ILE A 140 -8.89 11.21 -10.41
C ILE A 140 -8.03 10.33 -11.35
N GLU A 141 -8.63 9.28 -11.93
CA GLU A 141 -7.95 8.36 -12.86
C GLU A 141 -6.62 7.83 -12.29
N HIS A 142 -6.68 7.18 -11.13
CA HIS A 142 -5.51 6.56 -10.51
C HIS A 142 -4.99 5.37 -11.35
N PRO A 143 -3.66 5.22 -11.53
CA PRO A 143 -3.10 4.19 -12.41
C PRO A 143 -3.50 2.74 -12.06
N ALA A 144 -3.83 2.43 -10.80
CA ALA A 144 -4.28 1.08 -10.42
C ALA A 144 -5.54 0.61 -11.18
N ALA A 145 -6.43 1.53 -11.59
CA ALA A 145 -7.66 1.19 -12.30
C ALA A 145 -7.41 0.64 -13.72
N ALA A 146 -6.21 0.83 -14.27
CA ALA A 146 -5.78 0.32 -15.58
C ALA A 146 -4.89 -0.92 -15.49
N LEU A 147 -4.63 -1.45 -14.28
CA LEU A 147 -3.83 -2.66 -14.07
C LEU A 147 -4.72 -3.89 -13.96
N GLU A 148 -4.17 -5.08 -14.24
CA GLU A 148 -4.88 -6.35 -14.05
C GLU A 148 -5.32 -6.52 -12.59
N PRO A 149 -6.45 -7.19 -12.31
CA PRO A 149 -6.86 -7.52 -10.94
C PRO A 149 -5.76 -8.23 -10.14
N MET A 150 -5.71 -7.99 -8.83
CA MET A 150 -4.73 -8.64 -7.94
C MET A 150 -5.15 -10.06 -7.51
N PHE A 151 -6.39 -10.46 -7.81
CA PHE A 151 -7.04 -11.73 -7.50
C PHE A 151 -7.99 -12.12 -8.65
#